data_AF-A0A8C9TR81-F1
#
_entry.id   AF-A0A8C9TR81-F1
#
_cell.length_a   1.000
_cell.length_b   1.000
_cell.length_c   1.000
_cell.angle_alpha   90.00
_cell.angle_beta   90.00
_cell.angle_gamma   90.00
#
_symmetry.space_group_name_H-M   'P 1'
#
loop_
_entity.id
_entity.type
_entity.pdbx_description
1 polymer ?
#
loop_
_entity_poly.entity_id
_entity_poly.type
_entity_poly.pdbx_seq_one_letter_code
_entity_poly.pdbx_strand_id
1 'polypeptide(L)'
;MVFNGKPQHTNVCFWYLPPAIRCMEDGEERRRRLHKVAPIIKARMMEYGTTMVSYQPQGNKVNFFRMVISNPAATFEDINFLIEEIERLGQDL
;
A
#
# COMPACT_ATOMS: atom_id res chain seq x y z
N MET A 1 9.96 1.00 -12.08
CA MET A 1 9.44 1.40 -10.75
C MET A 1 10.60 1.57 -9.80
N VAL A 2 10.65 2.70 -9.13
CA VAL A 2 11.78 3.06 -8.27
C VAL A 2 11.40 2.73 -6.84
N PHE A 3 12.02 1.69 -6.28
CA PHE A 3 11.88 1.32 -4.85
C PHE A 3 13.07 1.81 -4.01
N ASN A 4 14.23 2.03 -4.63
CA ASN A 4 15.48 2.49 -4.00
C ASN A 4 15.91 3.88 -4.51
N GLY A 5 14.97 4.76 -4.81
CA GLY A 5 15.23 6.09 -5.37
C GLY A 5 13.98 6.97 -5.38
N LYS A 6 14.09 8.20 -5.85
CA LYS A 6 12.97 9.16 -5.86
C LYS A 6 11.99 8.84 -7.00
N PRO A 7 10.66 8.90 -6.75
CA PRO A 7 9.67 8.86 -7.82
C PRO A 7 9.99 9.89 -8.91
N GLN A 8 10.02 9.45 -10.17
CA GLN A 8 10.26 10.32 -11.34
C GLN A 8 8.97 10.87 -11.96
N HIS A 9 7.82 10.45 -11.42
CA HIS A 9 6.48 10.88 -11.80
C HIS A 9 5.61 10.84 -10.54
N THR A 10 4.34 11.21 -10.68
CA THR A 10 3.29 11.09 -9.66
C THR A 10 2.95 9.68 -9.18
N ASN A 11 3.72 8.66 -9.58
CA ASN A 11 3.55 7.27 -9.16
C ASN A 11 4.41 7.01 -7.91
N VAL A 12 3.77 6.75 -6.77
CA VAL A 12 4.45 6.38 -5.52
C VAL A 12 4.17 4.91 -5.23
N CYS A 13 5.22 4.10 -5.12
CA CYS A 13 5.13 2.66 -4.89
C CYS A 13 5.62 2.33 -3.48
N PHE A 14 4.79 1.68 -2.66
CA PHE A 14 5.13 1.38 -1.27
C PHE A 14 4.40 0.13 -0.75
N TRP A 15 4.97 -0.49 0.28
CA TRP A 15 4.27 -1.50 1.08
C TRP A 15 3.77 -0.86 2.37
N TYR A 16 2.56 -1.25 2.78
CA TYR A 16 2.16 -1.11 4.18
C TYR A 16 2.64 -2.34 4.94
N LEU A 17 3.33 -2.13 6.06
CA LEU A 17 3.78 -3.19 6.95
C LEU A 17 2.88 -3.17 8.19
N PRO A 18 1.98 -4.15 8.37
CA PRO A 18 1.22 -4.30 9.60
C PRO A 18 2.14 -4.57 10.81
N PRO A 19 1.71 -4.25 12.04
CA PRO A 19 2.49 -4.47 13.25
C PRO A 19 3.05 -5.90 13.37
N ALA A 20 2.25 -6.92 13.01
CA ALA A 20 2.67 -8.32 13.07
C ALA A 20 3.83 -8.65 12.11
N ILE A 21 3.94 -7.97 10.96
CA ILE A 21 4.97 -8.19 9.95
C ILE A 21 6.23 -7.35 10.21
N ARG A 22 6.10 -6.20 10.90
CA ARG A 22 7.23 -5.33 11.27
C ARG A 22 8.25 -6.05 12.16
N CYS A 23 7.79 -6.96 13.01
CA CYS A 23 8.63 -7.73 13.94
C CYS A 23 9.13 -9.07 13.35
N MET A 24 8.78 -9.40 12.10
CA MET A 24 9.22 -10.65 11.46
C MET A 24 10.56 -10.47 10.76
N GLU A 25 11.42 -11.48 10.86
CA GLU A 25 12.65 -11.54 10.06
C GLU A 25 12.35 -11.66 8.56
N ASP A 26 13.26 -11.13 7.74
CA ASP A 26 13.16 -11.24 6.30
C ASP A 26 13.29 -12.71 5.85
N GLY A 27 12.27 -13.19 5.12
CA GLY A 27 12.22 -14.57 4.67
C GLY A 27 11.04 -14.86 3.73
N GLU A 28 10.94 -16.11 3.30
CA GLU A 28 9.79 -16.64 2.53
C GLU A 28 8.46 -16.35 3.22
N GLU A 29 8.36 -16.63 4.52
CA GLU A 29 7.11 -16.47 5.28
C GLU A 29 6.71 -15.00 5.40
N ARG A 30 7.66 -14.10 5.66
CA ARG A 30 7.39 -12.64 5.68
C ARG A 30 6.89 -12.15 4.32
N ARG A 31 7.53 -12.58 3.22
CA ARG A 31 7.08 -12.24 1.86
C ARG A 31 5.69 -12.79 1.57
N ARG A 32 5.40 -14.03 1.97
CA ARG A 32 4.09 -14.68 1.76
C ARG A 32 2.97 -13.94 2.51
N ARG A 33 3.22 -13.53 3.75
CA ARG A 33 2.25 -12.71 4.52
C ARG A 33 2.09 -11.33 3.90
N LEU A 34 3.19 -10.65 3.58
CA LEU A 34 3.18 -9.32 2.97
C LEU A 34 2.43 -9.31 1.63
N HIS A 35 2.55 -10.37 0.83
CA HIS A 35 1.81 -10.52 -0.44
C HIS A 35 0.29 -10.44 -0.25
N LYS A 36 -0.24 -10.85 0.90
CA LYS A 36 -1.68 -10.85 1.18
C LYS A 36 -2.20 -9.51 1.72
N VAL A 37 -1.33 -8.65 2.25
CA VAL A 37 -1.71 -7.40 2.92
C VAL A 37 -2.46 -6.45 1.97
N ALA A 38 -1.88 -6.13 0.81
CA ALA A 38 -2.48 -5.17 -0.11
C ALA A 38 -3.86 -5.61 -0.66
N PRO A 39 -4.06 -6.88 -1.07
CA PRO A 39 -5.39 -7.39 -1.41
C PRO A 39 -6.43 -7.25 -0.30
N ILE A 40 -6.07 -7.54 0.96
CA ILE A 40 -7.02 -7.46 2.09
C ILE A 40 -7.41 -6.01 2.35
N ILE A 41 -6.44 -5.10 2.42
CA ILE A 41 -6.72 -3.66 2.60
C ILE A 41 -7.55 -3.12 1.44
N LYS A 42 -7.25 -3.53 0.19
CA LYS A 42 -8.05 -3.13 -0.97
C LYS A 42 -9.48 -3.63 -0.88
N ALA A 43 -9.71 -4.89 -0.47
CA ALA A 43 -11.05 -5.42 -0.28
C ALA A 43 -11.84 -4.58 0.75
N ARG A 44 -11.22 -4.29 1.90
CA ARG A 44 -11.83 -3.43 2.93
C ARG A 44 -12.10 -2.02 2.41
N MET A 45 -11.18 -1.41 1.67
CA MET A 45 -11.40 -0.11 1.02
C MET A 45 -12.62 -0.12 0.10
N MET A 46 -12.81 -1.19 -0.67
CA MET A 46 -13.98 -1.34 -1.55
C MET A 46 -15.28 -1.50 -0.75
N GLU A 47 -15.25 -2.21 0.37
CA GLU A 47 -16.42 -2.41 1.25
C GLU A 47 -16.85 -1.11 1.94
N TYR A 48 -15.90 -0.32 2.47
CA TYR A 48 -16.20 0.95 3.12
C TYR A 48 -16.47 2.10 2.12
N GLY A 49 -15.97 1.99 0.88
CA GLY A 49 -16.21 2.97 -0.18
C GLY A 49 -15.56 4.35 0.05
N THR A 50 -14.58 4.43 0.94
CA THR A 50 -13.95 5.70 1.36
C THR A 50 -12.89 6.20 0.39
N THR A 51 -12.01 5.30 -0.08
CA THR A 51 -10.94 5.63 -1.04
C THR A 51 -10.56 4.40 -1.86
N MET A 52 -9.80 4.60 -2.94
CA MET A 52 -9.31 3.52 -3.78
C MET A 52 -7.88 3.77 -4.24
N VAL A 53 -6.98 2.85 -3.88
CA VAL A 53 -5.62 2.76 -4.44
C VAL A 53 -5.43 1.44 -5.18
N SER A 54 -4.57 1.42 -6.19
CA SER A 54 -4.22 0.18 -6.91
C SER A 54 -3.08 -0.57 -6.22
N TYR A 55 -3.02 -1.89 -6.41
CA TYR A 55 -1.88 -2.70 -6.02
C TYR A 55 -1.52 -3.68 -7.14
N GLN A 56 -0.27 -4.10 -7.18
CA GLN A 56 0.19 -5.14 -8.10
C GLN A 56 1.50 -5.78 -7.60
N PRO A 57 1.81 -7.02 -8.02
CA PRO A 57 3.15 -7.57 -7.91
C PRO A 57 4.03 -7.10 -9.08
N GLN A 58 5.35 -7.17 -8.93
CA GLN A 58 6.26 -6.90 -10.05
C GLN A 58 7.59 -7.65 -9.91
N GLY A 59 7.87 -8.58 -10.83
CA GLY A 59 9.08 -9.40 -10.80
C GLY A 59 9.16 -10.19 -9.49
N ASN A 60 10.25 -10.01 -8.73
CA ASN A 60 10.43 -10.64 -7.42
C ASN A 60 9.72 -9.92 -6.25
N LYS A 61 8.98 -8.84 -6.53
CA LYS A 61 8.28 -8.04 -5.51
C LYS A 61 6.84 -8.51 -5.36
N VAL A 62 6.49 -8.84 -4.12
CA VAL A 62 5.13 -9.16 -3.71
C VAL A 62 4.22 -7.93 -3.80
N ASN A 63 2.91 -8.11 -3.72
CA ASN A 63 1.93 -7.03 -3.88
C ASN A 63 2.31 -5.78 -3.07
N PHE A 64 2.39 -4.64 -3.76
CA PHE A 64 2.63 -3.32 -3.19
C PHE A 64 1.57 -2.35 -3.71
N PHE A 65 1.33 -1.28 -2.99
CA PHE A 65 0.45 -0.20 -3.44
C PHE A 65 1.15 0.68 -4.45
N ARG A 66 0.40 1.08 -5.47
CA ARG A 66 0.78 2.10 -6.45
C ARG A 66 -0.22 3.23 -6.37
N MET A 67 0.18 4.29 -5.66
CA MET A 67 -0.55 5.54 -5.64
C MET A 67 -0.19 6.35 -6.88
N VAL A 68 -1.20 6.91 -7.53
CA VAL A 68 -1.04 7.78 -8.70
C VAL A 68 -1.81 9.06 -8.44
N ILE A 69 -1.10 10.18 -8.43
CA ILE A 69 -1.72 11.50 -8.28
C ILE A 69 -1.83 12.11 -9.68
N SER A 70 -3.04 12.21 -10.21
CA SER A 70 -3.28 12.88 -11.50
C SER A 70 -4.49 13.81 -11.45
N ASN A 71 -5.29 13.74 -10.39
CA ASN A 71 -6.45 14.59 -10.20
C ASN A 71 -5.99 15.95 -9.65
N PRO A 72 -6.22 17.07 -10.35
CA PRO A 72 -5.87 18.40 -9.85
C PRO A 72 -6.70 18.81 -8.62
N ALA A 73 -7.84 18.16 -8.36
CA ALA A 73 -8.63 18.39 -7.16
C ALA A 73 -8.08 17.67 -5.92
N ALA A 74 -7.07 16.79 -6.07
CA ALA A 74 -6.45 16.12 -4.93
C ALA A 74 -5.63 17.12 -4.11
N THR A 75 -5.96 17.19 -2.83
CA THR A 75 -5.33 18.05 -1.84
C THR A 75 -4.29 17.29 -1.01
N PHE A 76 -3.57 18.00 -0.14
CA PHE A 76 -2.65 17.36 0.80
C PHE A 76 -3.41 16.50 1.81
N GLU A 77 -4.59 16.95 2.22
CA GLU A 77 -5.51 16.28 3.14
C GLU A 77 -6.01 14.95 2.57
N ASP A 78 -6.29 14.88 1.27
CA ASP A 78 -6.67 13.63 0.61
C ASP A 78 -5.54 12.58 0.65
N ILE A 79 -4.29 13.04 0.54
CA ILE A 79 -3.11 12.16 0.65
C ILE A 79 -2.95 11.69 2.08
N ASN A 80 -3.09 12.57 3.08
CA ASN A 80 -3.05 12.17 4.49
C ASN A 80 -4.14 11.15 4.81
N PHE A 81 -5.37 11.43 4.39
CA PHE A 81 -6.50 10.52 4.56
C PHE A 81 -6.23 9.14 3.95
N LEU A 82 -5.64 9.09 2.75
CA LEU A 82 -5.29 7.81 2.12
C LEU A 82 -4.31 7.00 2.96
N ILE A 83 -3.30 7.64 3.57
CA ILE A 83 -2.32 6.95 4.41
C ILE A 83 -2.95 6.49 5.72
N GLU A 84 -3.73 7.35 6.38
CA GLU A 84 -4.46 7.03 7.61
C GLU A 84 -5.45 5.89 7.39
N GLU A 85 -6.15 5.88 6.25
CA GLU A 85 -7.12 4.85 5.91
C GLU A 85 -6.44 3.51 5.62
N ILE A 86 -5.28 3.50 4.97
CA ILE A 86 -4.47 2.26 4.81
C ILE A 86 -4.04 1.73 6.18
N GLU A 87 -3.58 2.59 7.08
CA GLU A 87 -3.16 2.19 8.43
C GLU A 87 -4.34 1.63 9.24
N ARG A 88 -5.46 2.35 9.28
CA ARG A 88 -6.69 1.92 9.97
C ARG A 88 -7.19 0.57 9.44
N LEU A 89 -7.21 0.39 8.12
CA LEU A 89 -7.67 -0.85 7.48
C LEU A 89 -6.66 -1.99 7.55
N GLY A 90 -5.41 -1.73 7.95
CA GLY A 90 -4.35 -2.73 8.02
C GLY A 90 -3.83 -2.99 9.44
N GLN A 91 -4.33 -2.30 10.45
CA GLN A 91 -3.77 -2.32 11.81
C GLN A 91 -3.82 -3.70 12.48
N ASP A 92 -4.85 -4.49 12.17
CA ASP A 92 -5.11 -5.84 12.71
C ASP A 92 -4.53 -6.97 11.83
N LEU A 93 -3.75 -6.64 10.79
CA LEU A 93 -3.14 -7.61 9.87
C LEU A 93 -1.77 -8.14 10.33
#